data_AF-A0A6N9V878-F1
#
_entry.id   AF-A0A6N9V878-F1
#
_cell.length_a   1.000
_cell.length_b   1.000
_cell.length_c   1.000
_cell.angle_alpha   90.00
_cell.angle_beta   90.00
_cell.angle_gamma   90.00
#
_symmetry.space_group_name_H-M   'P 1'
#
loop_
_entity.id
_entity.type
_entity.pdbx_description
1 polymer ?
#
loop_
_entity_poly.entity_id
_entity_poly.type
_entity_poly.pdbx_seq_one_letter_code
_entity_poly.pdbx_strand_id
1 'polypeptide(L)'
;TVEMHHRTEMLDLVVVDGKARGIVARDLVTGRIDTYFADAVVLATGGYGNVFYLSTNAMNSNATAIWRAHRKGAYFANPCFTQ
;
A
#
# COMPACT_ATOMS: atom_id res chain seq x y z
N THR A 1 -4.49 18.76 13.05
CA THR A 1 -5.70 17.92 12.98
C THR A 1 -5.43 16.78 12.01
N VAL A 2 -6.21 15.69 12.06
CA VAL A 2 -6.02 14.51 11.19
C VAL A 2 -7.25 14.38 10.29
N GLU A 3 -7.02 14.17 8.99
CA GLU A 3 -8.07 13.82 8.03
C GLU A 3 -8.04 12.30 7.76
N MET A 4 -9.19 11.65 7.89
CA MET A 4 -9.30 10.19 7.79
C MET A 4 -10.10 9.79 6.55
N HIS A 5 -9.44 9.16 5.58
CA HIS A 5 -10.07 8.57 4.40
C HIS A 5 -10.32 7.08 4.62
N HIS A 6 -11.36 6.75 5.39
CA HIS A 6 -11.76 5.35 5.58
C HIS A 6 -12.29 4.75 4.26
N ARG A 7 -12.27 3.40 4.16
CA ARG A 7 -12.71 2.68 2.95
C ARG A 7 -12.04 3.19 1.67
N THR A 8 -10.76 3.53 1.75
CA THR A 8 -9.95 3.98 0.62
C THR A 8 -8.78 3.01 0.44
N GLU A 9 -8.61 2.49 -0.77
CA GLU A 9 -7.55 1.53 -1.10
C GLU A 9 -6.52 2.19 -2.03
N MET A 10 -5.25 2.16 -1.61
CA MET A 10 -4.14 2.57 -2.47
C MET A 10 -4.10 1.70 -3.73
N LEU A 11 -3.92 2.32 -4.90
CA LEU A 11 -3.76 1.67 -6.19
C LEU A 11 -2.33 1.75 -6.73
N ASP A 12 -1.61 2.84 -6.46
CA ASP A 12 -0.21 3.00 -6.86
C ASP A 12 0.52 4.05 -6.00
N LEU A 13 1.86 4.00 -6.01
CA LEU A 13 2.74 5.00 -5.41
C LEU A 13 3.19 6.01 -6.46
N VAL A 14 3.02 7.30 -6.17
CA VAL A 14 3.55 8.39 -7.01
C VAL A 14 5.01 8.61 -6.64
N VAL A 15 5.91 8.45 -7.62
CA VAL A 15 7.36 8.67 -7.45
C VAL A 15 7.82 9.70 -8.48
N VAL A 16 8.51 10.73 -8.01
CA VAL A 16 9.10 11.81 -8.83
C VAL A 16 10.54 11.98 -8.40
N ASP A 17 11.48 11.92 -9.35
CA ASP A 17 12.93 12.03 -9.10
C ASP A 17 13.43 11.09 -7.99
N GLY A 18 12.91 9.86 -7.98
CA GLY A 18 13.25 8.83 -6.98
C GLY A 18 12.63 9.05 -5.59
N LYS A 19 11.78 10.06 -5.41
CA LYS A 19 11.12 10.38 -4.13
C LYS A 19 9.64 10.02 -4.19
N ALA A 20 9.11 9.41 -3.14
CA ALA A 20 7.67 9.23 -2.98
C ALA A 20 7.00 10.60 -2.76
N ARG A 21 5.99 10.92 -3.59
CA ARG A 21 5.30 12.24 -3.59
C ARG A 21 3.78 12.14 -3.44
N GLY A 22 3.27 10.95 -3.17
CA GLY A 22 1.85 10.73 -2.98
C GLY A 22 1.42 9.31 -3.34
N ILE A 23 0.11 9.10 -3.35
CA ILE A 23 -0.53 7.85 -3.77
C ILE A 23 -1.69 8.13 -4.72
N VAL A 24 -1.94 7.18 -5.61
CA VAL A 24 -3.24 7.05 -6.28
C VAL A 24 -4.07 6.10 -5.44
N ALA A 25 -5.32 6.45 -5.12
CA ALA A 25 -6.19 5.62 -4.31
C ALA A 25 -7.64 5.65 -4.79
N ARG A 26 -8.40 4.61 -4.42
CA ARG A 26 -9.79 4.41 -4.79
C ARG A 26 -10.67 4.42 -3.57
N ASP A 27 -11.73 5.20 -3.61
CA ASP A 27 -12.85 5.11 -2.68
C ASP A 27 -13.62 3.81 -2.96
N LEU A 28 -13.73 2.94 -1.97
CA LEU A 28 -14.36 1.61 -2.09
C LEU A 28 -15.90 1.66 -2.00
N VAL A 29 -16.48 2.81 -1.66
CA VAL A 29 -17.93 3.04 -1.67
C VAL A 29 -18.36 3.59 -3.03
N THR A 30 -17.70 4.64 -3.50
CA THR A 30 -18.09 5.34 -4.73
C THR A 30 -17.38 4.82 -5.98
N GLY A 31 -16.23 4.15 -5.80
CA GLY A 31 -15.37 3.70 -6.88
C GLY A 31 -14.49 4.80 -7.48
N ARG A 32 -14.61 6.06 -7.02
CA ARG A 32 -13.82 7.21 -7.52
C ARG A 32 -12.34 6.98 -7.25
N ILE A 33 -11.50 7.37 -8.21
CA ILE A 33 -10.05 7.32 -8.10
C ILE A 33 -9.53 8.74 -7.97
N ASP A 34 -8.79 9.00 -6.91
CA ASP A 34 -8.18 10.29 -6.60
C ASP A 34 -6.67 10.13 -6.38
N THR A 35 -5.95 11.25 -6.44
CA THR A 35 -4.52 11.30 -6.10
C THR A 35 -4.32 12.16 -4.87
N TYR A 36 -3.57 11.63 -3.91
CA TYR A 36 -3.23 12.31 -2.66
C TYR A 36 -1.74 12.63 -2.69
N PHE A 37 -1.40 13.91 -2.89
CA PHE A 37 -0.01 14.37 -2.90
C PHE A 37 0.48 14.71 -1.50
N ALA A 38 1.74 14.39 -1.23
CA ALA A 38 2.38 14.68 0.04
C ALA A 38 3.90 14.78 -0.12
N ASP A 39 4.56 15.53 0.75
CA ASP A 39 6.03 15.58 0.81
C ASP A 39 6.64 14.28 1.37
N ALA A 40 5.89 13.55 2.18
CA ALA A 40 6.27 12.25 2.73
C ALA A 40 5.08 11.29 2.67
N VAL A 41 5.36 10.02 2.35
CA VAL A 41 4.39 8.93 2.33
C VAL A 41 4.86 7.84 3.27
N VAL A 42 4.02 7.44 4.22
CA VAL A 42 4.29 6.34 5.15
C VAL A 42 3.33 5.20 4.84
N LEU A 43 3.86 4.05 4.42
CA LEU A 43 3.08 2.84 4.18
C LEU A 43 3.13 1.96 5.42
N ALA A 44 2.01 1.89 6.15
CA ALA A 44 1.82 1.04 7.32
C ALA A 44 0.75 -0.04 7.03
N THR A 45 0.90 -0.76 5.91
CA THR A 45 -0.19 -1.55 5.30
C THR A 45 -0.31 -2.99 5.77
N GLY A 46 0.37 -3.36 6.87
CA GLY A 46 0.37 -4.73 7.39
C GLY A 46 1.26 -5.71 6.60
N GLY A 47 1.03 -7.01 6.82
CA GLY A 47 1.84 -8.10 6.26
C GLY A 47 1.31 -8.70 4.96
N TYR A 48 2.01 -9.73 4.49
CA TYR A 48 1.75 -10.40 3.20
C TYR A 48 1.29 -11.86 3.35
N GLY A 49 0.80 -12.27 4.53
CA GLY A 49 0.47 -13.68 4.81
C GLY A 49 -0.60 -14.31 3.90
N ASN A 50 -1.47 -13.53 3.27
CA ASN A 50 -2.50 -14.08 2.36
C ASN A 50 -1.93 -14.51 1.00
N VAL A 51 -0.61 -14.44 0.79
CA VAL A 51 0.06 -15.16 -0.31
C VAL A 51 0.06 -16.67 -0.08
N PHE A 52 -0.14 -17.13 1.17
CA PHE A 52 -0.31 -18.54 1.52
C PHE A 52 -1.79 -18.93 1.56
N TYR A 53 -2.09 -20.17 1.19
CA TYR A 53 -3.47 -20.67 1.20
C TYR A 53 -4.06 -20.73 2.61
N LEU A 54 -3.26 -21.18 3.59
CA LEU A 54 -3.65 -21.19 5.00
C LEU A 54 -2.86 -20.12 5.73
N SER A 55 -3.56 -19.11 6.24
CA SER A 55 -2.99 -18.03 7.03
C SER A 55 -3.94 -17.65 8.16
N THR A 56 -3.40 -17.21 9.30
CA THR A 56 -4.17 -16.62 10.40
C THR A 56 -4.46 -15.13 10.16
N ASN A 57 -3.89 -14.54 9.11
CA ASN A 57 -4.08 -13.14 8.79
C ASN A 57 -5.51 -12.83 8.34
N ALA A 58 -5.97 -11.61 8.62
CA ALA A 58 -7.22 -11.11 8.06
C ALA A 58 -7.12 -11.00 6.53
N MET A 59 -8.25 -11.18 5.83
CA MET A 59 -8.34 -11.21 4.35
C MET A 59 -7.70 -10.00 3.64
N ASN A 60 -7.68 -8.83 4.29
CA ASN A 60 -7.09 -7.62 3.71
C ASN A 60 -5.56 -7.51 3.86
N SER A 61 -4.90 -8.49 4.48
CA SER A 61 -3.43 -8.57 4.57
C SER A 61 -2.82 -9.06 3.24
N ASN A 62 -3.05 -8.28 2.18
CA ASN A 62 -2.99 -8.72 0.79
C ASN A 62 -1.69 -8.35 0.05
N ALA A 63 -0.68 -7.83 0.75
CA ALA A 63 0.64 -7.47 0.21
C ALA A 63 0.67 -6.39 -0.89
N THR A 64 -0.47 -5.82 -1.29
CA THR A 64 -0.54 -5.00 -2.51
C THR A 64 0.29 -3.72 -2.43
N ALA A 65 0.24 -3.00 -1.31
CA ALA A 65 0.97 -1.74 -1.15
C ALA A 65 2.50 -1.93 -1.09
N ILE A 66 2.99 -2.90 -0.30
CA ILE A 66 4.43 -3.22 -0.24
C ILE A 66 4.94 -3.69 -1.61
N TRP A 67 4.16 -4.51 -2.33
CA TRP A 67 4.52 -4.97 -3.66
C TRP A 67 4.58 -3.82 -4.68
N ARG A 68 3.63 -2.89 -4.64
CA ARG A 68 3.64 -1.69 -5.49
C ARG A 68 4.83 -0.78 -5.20
N ALA A 69 5.17 -0.57 -3.93
CA ALA A 69 6.36 0.18 -3.56
C ALA A 69 7.63 -0.50 -4.07
N HIS A 70 7.75 -1.83 -3.92
CA HIS A 70 8.88 -2.59 -4.44
C HIS A 70 9.01 -2.44 -5.96
N ARG A 71 7.90 -2.56 -6.69
CA ARG A 71 7.85 -2.33 -8.15
C ARG A 71 8.24 -0.91 -8.58
N LYS A 72 8.24 0.06 -7.66
CA LYS A 72 8.67 1.46 -7.88
C LYS A 72 10.11 1.71 -7.42
N GLY A 73 10.88 0.66 -7.14
CA GLY A 73 12.31 0.75 -6.81
C GLY A 73 12.63 0.70 -5.32
N ALA A 74 11.63 0.56 -4.44
CA ALA A 74 11.91 0.31 -3.03
C ALA A 74 12.48 -1.10 -2.82
N TYR A 75 13.43 -1.27 -1.90
CA TYR A 75 13.91 -2.60 -1.54
C TYR A 75 12.89 -3.36 -0.69
N PHE A 76 12.74 -4.66 -0.96
CA PHE A 76 11.91 -5.56 -0.18
C PHE A 76 12.81 -6.58 0.54
N ALA A 77 13.10 -6.32 1.81
CA ALA A 77 14.02 -7.14 2.60
C ALA A 77 13.34 -8.41 3.10
N ASN A 78 14.06 -9.54 3.03
CA ASN A 78 13.70 -10.83 3.63
C ASN A 78 12.26 -11.34 3.34
N PRO A 79 11.73 -11.26 2.10
CA PRO A 79 10.36 -11.70 1.81
C PRO A 79 10.18 -13.22 1.92
N CYS A 80 11.27 -13.98 2.01
CA CYS A 80 11.25 -15.43 2.20
C CYS A 80 11.17 -15.87 3.66
N PHE A 81 11.32 -14.96 4.62
CA PHE A 81 11.23 -15.27 6.05
C PHE A 81 9.80 -15.08 6.53
N THR A 82 9.08 -16.18 6.72
CA THR A 82 7.69 -16.21 7.14
C THR A 82 7.55 -17.01 8.43
N GLN A 83 6.81 -16.47 9.40
CA GLN A 83 6.48 -17.13 10.66
C GLN A 83 5.14 -17.88 10.53
#